data_AF-A0A1E3WGT1-F1
#
_entry.id   AF-A0A1E3WGT1-F1
#
_cell.length_a   1.000
_cell.length_b   1.000
_cell.length_c   1.000
_cell.angle_alpha   90.00
_cell.angle_beta   90.00
_cell.angle_gamma   90.00
#
_symmetry.space_group_name_H-M   'P 1'
#
loop_
_entity.id
_entity.type
_entity.pdbx_description
1 polymer ?
#
loop_
_entity_poly.entity_id
_entity_poly.type
_entity_poly.pdbx_seq_one_letter_code
_entity_poly.pdbx_strand_id
1 'polypeptide(L)'
;MKASSQIRFTIYGCLAILFWSCLLASTRLVTESFGPIGGSALLYSVSSLFLLCVVGIPKLSYFSTRYLLMGGALFVCYEIFLALSLGYSNSRAQAIEVSIVNYLWPALTVLFAVLGSNKKPNWLLYPAITLAFIGVAWTVSGDNGLSLWVKYAASDEPAISFSWQGLSYLASAAFLMAGGYGLWNIAIVGGNMVFLATLSYFTPIFSALFSSILLGVALSQSFWQGVAMVTLVSLLCWWVTRERSPKNMHN
;
A
#
# COMPACT_ATOMS: atom_id res chain seq x y z
N MET A 1 23.89 23.17 2.17
CA MET A 1 23.19 22.56 3.33
C MET A 1 21.77 22.04 3.04
N LYS A 2 20.96 22.63 2.15
CA LYS A 2 19.58 22.14 1.84
C LYS A 2 19.51 20.80 1.09
N ALA A 3 20.50 20.46 0.27
CA ALA A 3 20.51 19.21 -0.51
C ALA A 3 20.74 17.95 0.35
N SER A 4 21.61 18.04 1.37
CA SER A 4 21.90 16.89 2.24
C SER A 4 20.71 16.51 3.13
N SER A 5 19.92 17.50 3.59
CA SER A 5 18.68 17.24 4.32
C SER A 5 17.62 16.58 3.43
N GLN A 6 17.43 17.06 2.19
CA GLN A 6 16.46 16.47 1.25
C GLN A 6 16.78 14.99 0.93
N ILE A 7 18.06 14.66 0.76
CA ILE A 7 18.50 13.27 0.53
C ILE A 7 18.10 12.39 1.72
N ARG A 8 18.31 12.84 2.96
CA ARG A 8 17.91 12.08 4.16
C ARG A 8 16.41 11.81 4.19
N PHE A 9 15.57 12.82 3.94
CA PHE A 9 14.12 12.65 3.86
C PHE A 9 13.70 11.68 2.74
N THR A 10 14.39 11.74 1.61
CA THR A 10 14.13 10.84 0.48
C THR A 10 14.50 9.40 0.82
N ILE A 11 15.62 9.16 1.52
CA ILE A 11 16.01 7.82 1.99
C ILE A 11 14.95 7.24 2.92
N TYR A 12 14.40 8.04 3.84
CA TYR A 12 13.29 7.59 4.69
C TYR A 12 12.07 7.16 3.87
N GLY A 13 11.73 7.89 2.80
CA GLY A 13 10.66 7.51 1.88
C GLY A 13 10.95 6.19 1.14
N CYS A 14 12.18 5.98 0.70
CA CYS A 14 12.59 4.70 0.09
C CYS A 14 12.44 3.53 1.07
N LEU A 15 12.88 3.72 2.33
CA LEU A 15 12.73 2.71 3.38
C LEU A 15 11.26 2.42 3.68
N ALA A 16 10.40 3.44 3.70
CA ALA A 16 8.95 3.26 3.87
C ALA A 16 8.34 2.38 2.76
N ILE A 17 8.71 2.63 1.50
CA ILE A 17 8.25 1.81 0.36
C ILE A 17 8.70 0.36 0.49
N LEU A 18 9.94 0.11 0.94
CA LEU A 18 10.43 -1.24 1.20
C LEU A 18 9.66 -1.92 2.35
N PHE A 19 9.34 -1.17 3.41
CA PHE A 19 8.57 -1.70 4.54
C PHE A 19 7.16 -2.10 4.10
N TRP A 20 6.47 -1.24 3.34
CA TRP A 20 5.15 -1.57 2.78
C TRP A 20 5.19 -2.74 1.78
N SER A 21 6.30 -2.91 1.06
CA SER A 21 6.48 -4.05 0.15
C SER A 21 6.57 -5.38 0.91
N CYS A 22 7.13 -5.39 2.12
CA CYS A 22 7.18 -6.59 2.98
C CYS A 22 5.93 -6.75 3.86
N LEU A 23 5.22 -5.65 4.13
CA LEU A 23 4.10 -5.59 5.05
C LEU A 23 2.96 -6.53 4.67
N LEU A 24 2.53 -6.53 3.40
CA LEU A 24 1.34 -7.28 2.97
C LEU A 24 1.50 -8.80 3.14
N ALA A 25 2.69 -9.33 2.84
CA ALA A 25 3.02 -10.73 3.11
C ALA A 25 3.05 -11.04 4.63
N SER A 26 3.59 -10.10 5.42
CA SER A 26 3.64 -10.24 6.87
C SER A 26 2.23 -10.21 7.49
N THR A 27 1.34 -9.34 7.00
CA THR A 27 -0.08 -9.30 7.38
C THR A 27 -0.78 -10.63 7.12
N ARG A 28 -0.45 -11.30 6.00
CA ARG A 28 -0.97 -12.65 5.74
C ARG A 28 -0.51 -13.67 6.79
N LEU A 29 0.76 -13.65 7.20
CA LEU A 29 1.26 -14.54 8.25
C LEU A 29 0.61 -14.28 9.62
N VAL A 30 0.32 -13.02 9.94
CA VAL A 30 -0.39 -12.62 11.17
C VAL A 30 -1.84 -13.12 11.13
N THR A 31 -2.54 -12.94 10.02
CA THR A 31 -3.94 -13.38 9.87
C THR A 31 -4.07 -14.91 9.83
N GLU A 32 -3.09 -15.64 9.32
CA GLU A 32 -3.02 -17.10 9.44
C GLU A 32 -2.84 -17.56 10.89
N SER A 33 -2.17 -16.76 11.74
CA SER A 33 -1.87 -17.14 13.13
C SER A 33 -2.98 -16.78 14.13
N PHE A 34 -3.63 -15.63 13.94
CA PHE A 34 -4.60 -15.07 14.90
C PHE A 34 -6.01 -14.91 14.31
N GLY A 35 -6.25 -15.39 13.09
CA GLY A 35 -7.48 -15.21 12.35
C GLY A 35 -7.51 -13.89 11.54
N PRO A 36 -8.37 -13.80 10.50
CA PRO A 36 -8.50 -12.62 9.66
C PRO A 36 -8.87 -11.35 10.45
N ILE A 37 -9.88 -11.42 11.30
CA ILE A 37 -10.36 -10.26 12.06
C ILE A 37 -9.42 -9.98 13.25
N GLY A 38 -9.14 -11.02 14.05
CA GLY A 38 -8.30 -10.92 15.24
C GLY A 38 -6.86 -10.48 14.93
N GLY A 39 -6.23 -11.08 13.92
CA GLY A 39 -4.88 -10.72 13.47
C GLY A 39 -4.80 -9.28 12.95
N SER A 40 -5.80 -8.83 12.19
CA SER A 40 -5.87 -7.45 11.70
C SER A 40 -6.01 -6.45 12.85
N ALA A 41 -6.92 -6.72 13.80
CA ALA A 41 -7.12 -5.87 14.97
C ALA A 41 -5.85 -5.77 15.84
N LEU A 42 -5.17 -6.91 16.07
CA LEU A 42 -3.90 -6.94 16.79
C LEU A 42 -2.80 -6.17 16.06
N LEU A 43 -2.67 -6.36 14.75
CA LEU A 43 -1.67 -5.68 13.93
C LEU A 43 -1.78 -4.16 14.08
N TYR A 44 -2.96 -3.58 13.79
CA TYR A 44 -3.15 -2.13 13.87
C TYR A 44 -3.02 -1.61 15.31
N SER A 45 -3.49 -2.36 16.31
CA SER A 45 -3.37 -1.95 17.72
C SER A 45 -1.92 -1.90 18.17
N VAL A 46 -1.14 -2.96 17.90
CA VAL A 46 0.27 -3.03 18.27
C VAL A 46 1.10 -2.01 17.47
N SER A 47 0.82 -1.82 16.19
CA SER A 47 1.45 -0.77 15.39
C SER A 47 1.17 0.63 15.92
N SER A 48 -0.06 0.90 16.34
CA SER A 48 -0.45 2.19 16.93
C SER A 48 0.33 2.43 18.23
N LEU A 49 0.41 1.43 19.12
CA LEU A 49 1.22 1.50 20.34
C LEU A 49 2.70 1.73 20.03
N PHE A 50 3.25 1.04 19.02
CA PHE A 50 4.64 1.22 18.61
C PHE A 50 4.90 2.65 18.12
N LEU A 51 3.99 3.21 17.30
CA LEU A 51 4.06 4.61 16.87
C LEU A 51 3.97 5.57 18.05
N LEU A 52 3.07 5.34 19.00
CA LEU A 52 2.96 6.18 20.19
C LEU A 52 4.23 6.15 21.05
N CYS A 53 4.90 5.00 21.16
CA CYS A 53 6.16 4.88 21.89
C CYS A 53 7.33 5.57 21.18
N VAL A 54 7.39 5.50 19.83
CA VAL A 54 8.53 6.02 19.05
C VAL A 54 8.37 7.51 18.71
N VAL A 55 7.16 7.92 18.31
CA VAL A 55 6.86 9.28 17.85
C VAL A 55 6.27 10.15 18.98
N GLY A 56 5.66 9.52 19.98
CA GLY A 56 4.96 10.21 21.06
C GLY A 56 3.48 10.43 20.77
N ILE A 57 2.75 10.92 21.78
CA ILE A 57 1.31 11.18 21.68
C ILE A 57 1.08 12.43 20.81
N PRO A 58 0.38 12.31 19.67
CA PRO A 58 0.09 13.46 18.82
C PRO A 58 -0.95 14.37 19.49
N LYS A 59 -0.73 15.68 19.41
CA LYS A 59 -1.72 16.67 19.86
C LYS A 59 -2.82 16.80 18.81
N LEU A 60 -3.96 16.15 19.07
CA LEU A 60 -5.12 16.11 18.16
C LEU A 60 -5.72 17.50 17.88
N SER A 61 -5.49 18.48 18.76
CA SER A 61 -5.96 19.85 18.60
C SER A 61 -5.33 20.61 17.43
N TYR A 62 -4.21 20.14 16.87
CA TYR A 62 -3.60 20.76 15.68
C TYR A 62 -4.37 20.45 14.40
N PHE A 63 -5.22 19.42 14.39
CA PHE A 63 -5.93 18.98 13.21
C PHE A 63 -7.40 19.39 13.28
N SER A 64 -7.98 19.76 12.13
CA SER A 64 -9.42 20.04 12.08
C SER A 64 -10.23 18.75 12.32
N THR A 65 -11.30 18.83 13.10
CA THR A 65 -12.14 17.66 13.43
C THR A 65 -12.70 16.99 12.17
N ARG A 66 -13.01 17.78 11.12
CA ARG A 66 -13.48 17.24 9.83
C ARG A 66 -12.40 16.41 9.14
N TYR A 67 -11.16 16.89 9.12
CA TYR A 67 -10.03 16.13 8.58
C TYR A 67 -9.81 14.84 9.37
N LEU A 68 -9.84 14.91 10.70
CA LEU A 68 -9.64 13.75 11.57
C LEU A 68 -10.74 12.69 11.37
N LEU A 69 -12.01 13.12 11.33
CA LEU A 69 -13.13 12.20 11.16
C LEU A 69 -13.21 11.63 9.75
N MET A 70 -13.16 12.47 8.71
CA MET A 70 -13.29 11.98 7.33
C MET A 70 -12.04 11.21 6.88
N GLY A 71 -10.86 11.76 7.11
CA GLY A 71 -9.59 11.12 6.73
C GLY A 71 -9.34 9.86 7.55
N GLY A 72 -9.56 9.93 8.87
CA GLY A 72 -9.44 8.79 9.76
C GLY A 72 -10.44 7.68 9.43
N ALA A 73 -11.72 8.00 9.20
CA ALA A 73 -12.71 7.00 8.82
C ALA A 73 -12.38 6.35 7.46
N LEU A 74 -12.00 7.13 6.44
CA LEU A 74 -11.60 6.59 5.15
C LEU A 74 -10.39 5.66 5.26
N PHE A 75 -9.39 6.06 6.03
CA PHE A 75 -8.20 5.25 6.30
C PHE A 75 -8.56 3.93 6.98
N VAL A 76 -9.32 3.98 8.08
CA VAL A 76 -9.75 2.80 8.83
C VAL A 76 -10.59 1.85 7.97
N CYS A 77 -11.57 2.38 7.22
CA CYS A 77 -12.41 1.57 6.35
C CYS A 77 -11.58 0.85 5.27
N TYR A 78 -10.70 1.57 4.60
CA TYR A 78 -9.82 0.99 3.58
C TYR A 78 -8.90 -0.09 4.17
N GLU A 79 -8.30 0.16 5.34
CA GLU A 79 -7.38 -0.80 5.98
C GLU A 79 -8.10 -2.05 6.46
N ILE A 80 -9.32 -1.93 6.96
CA ILE A 80 -10.18 -3.07 7.31
C ILE A 80 -10.48 -3.89 6.06
N PHE A 81 -10.89 -3.27 4.96
CA PHE A 81 -11.18 -3.99 3.72
C PHE A 81 -9.95 -4.69 3.16
N LEU A 82 -8.79 -4.03 3.17
CA LEU A 82 -7.54 -4.63 2.72
C LEU A 82 -7.17 -5.84 3.58
N ALA A 83 -7.19 -5.69 4.90
CA ALA A 83 -6.76 -6.73 5.82
C ALA A 83 -7.70 -7.94 5.79
N LEU A 84 -9.02 -7.72 5.72
CA LEU A 84 -10.00 -8.79 5.56
C LEU A 84 -9.85 -9.50 4.21
N SER A 85 -9.64 -8.76 3.12
CA SER A 85 -9.45 -9.35 1.79
C SER A 85 -8.21 -10.27 1.75
N LEU A 86 -7.13 -9.89 2.45
CA LEU A 86 -5.92 -10.70 2.59
C LEU A 86 -6.14 -11.91 3.51
N GLY A 87 -6.85 -11.73 4.63
CA GLY A 87 -7.12 -12.79 5.60
C GLY A 87 -8.04 -13.89 5.06
N TYR A 88 -9.11 -13.53 4.34
CA TYR A 88 -10.05 -14.49 3.74
C TYR A 88 -9.59 -15.10 2.42
N SER A 89 -8.42 -14.70 1.92
CA SER A 89 -7.83 -15.36 0.75
C SER A 89 -7.56 -16.85 1.06
N ASN A 90 -7.95 -17.73 0.15
CA ASN A 90 -7.92 -19.19 0.36
C ASN A 90 -6.51 -19.76 0.26
N SER A 91 -5.64 -19.06 -0.46
CA SER A 91 -4.24 -19.43 -0.61
C SER A 91 -3.36 -18.21 -0.45
N ARG A 92 -2.09 -18.46 -0.11
CA ARG A 92 -1.05 -17.44 -0.08
C ARG A 92 -0.86 -16.78 -1.45
N ALA A 93 -1.02 -17.54 -2.55
CA ALA A 93 -1.00 -17.01 -3.91
C ALA A 93 -2.14 -16.01 -4.15
N GLN A 94 -3.37 -16.38 -3.76
CA GLN A 94 -4.54 -15.50 -3.89
C GLN A 94 -4.38 -14.23 -3.03
N ALA A 95 -3.78 -14.33 -1.84
CA ALA A 95 -3.51 -13.15 -1.02
C ALA A 95 -2.55 -12.17 -1.74
N ILE A 96 -1.54 -12.69 -2.43
CA ILE A 96 -0.61 -11.87 -3.23
C ILE A 96 -1.35 -11.26 -4.44
N GLU A 97 -2.18 -12.03 -5.13
CA GLU A 97 -3.00 -11.54 -6.26
C GLU A 97 -3.93 -10.41 -5.83
N VAL A 98 -4.66 -10.60 -4.73
CA VAL A 98 -5.55 -9.59 -4.15
C VAL A 98 -4.79 -8.35 -3.69
N SER A 99 -3.56 -8.51 -3.17
CA SER A 99 -2.73 -7.37 -2.76
C SER A 99 -2.40 -6.42 -3.90
N ILE A 100 -2.45 -6.89 -5.16
CA ILE A 100 -2.10 -6.06 -6.32
C ILE A 100 -3.09 -4.91 -6.54
N VAL A 101 -4.35 -5.11 -6.14
CA VAL A 101 -5.39 -4.08 -6.15
C VAL A 101 -4.94 -2.87 -5.35
N ASN A 102 -4.22 -3.11 -4.26
CA ASN A 102 -3.73 -2.06 -3.39
C ASN A 102 -2.73 -1.13 -4.09
N TYR A 103 -1.99 -1.63 -5.07
CA TYR A 103 -0.99 -0.83 -5.79
C TYR A 103 -1.57 0.10 -6.87
N LEU A 104 -2.90 0.16 -7.00
CA LEU A 104 -3.54 1.21 -7.80
C LEU A 104 -3.50 2.59 -7.14
N TRP A 105 -3.16 2.65 -5.83
CA TRP A 105 -3.13 3.90 -5.07
C TRP A 105 -2.34 5.05 -5.74
N PRO A 106 -1.16 4.84 -6.37
CA PRO A 106 -0.41 5.93 -6.99
C PRO A 106 -1.16 6.51 -8.19
N ALA A 107 -1.75 5.64 -9.03
CA ALA A 107 -2.52 6.05 -10.19
C ALA A 107 -3.81 6.79 -9.79
N LEU A 108 -4.50 6.31 -8.75
CA LEU A 108 -5.67 6.98 -8.19
C LEU A 108 -5.33 8.32 -7.55
N THR A 109 -4.19 8.42 -6.86
CA THR A 109 -3.72 9.69 -6.29
C THR A 109 -3.48 10.72 -7.40
N VAL A 110 -2.85 10.33 -8.51
CA VAL A 110 -2.66 11.21 -9.68
C VAL A 110 -4.00 11.60 -10.30
N LEU A 111 -4.92 10.65 -10.48
CA LEU A 111 -6.26 10.92 -11.00
C LEU A 111 -6.99 11.97 -10.15
N PHE A 112 -7.08 11.75 -8.83
CA PHE A 112 -7.76 12.67 -7.93
C PHE A 112 -7.05 14.03 -7.84
N ALA A 113 -5.72 14.06 -7.89
CA ALA A 113 -4.96 15.31 -7.94
C ALA A 113 -5.29 16.12 -9.21
N VAL A 114 -5.42 15.47 -10.36
CA VAL A 114 -5.78 16.14 -11.62
C VAL A 114 -7.24 16.58 -11.61
N LEU A 115 -8.17 15.73 -11.16
CA LEU A 115 -9.61 16.07 -11.05
C LEU A 115 -9.87 17.22 -10.07
N GLY A 116 -9.10 17.30 -8.99
CA GLY A 116 -9.16 18.41 -8.03
C GLY A 116 -8.41 19.66 -8.48
N SER A 117 -7.70 19.61 -9.61
CA SER A 117 -6.98 20.75 -10.17
C SER A 117 -7.83 21.49 -11.22
N ASN A 118 -7.62 22.79 -11.37
CA ASN A 118 -8.23 23.57 -12.45
C ASN A 118 -7.57 23.35 -13.83
N LYS A 119 -6.63 22.40 -13.96
CA LYS A 119 -5.91 22.13 -15.21
C LYS A 119 -6.69 21.09 -16.04
N LYS A 120 -6.77 21.30 -17.35
CA LYS A 120 -7.40 20.30 -18.25
C LYS A 120 -6.57 19.01 -18.22
N PRO A 121 -7.16 17.85 -17.85
CA PRO A 121 -6.46 16.58 -17.86
C PRO A 121 -5.96 16.26 -19.26
N ASN A 122 -4.75 15.70 -19.37
CA ASN A 122 -4.33 15.10 -20.62
C ASN A 122 -5.24 13.90 -20.89
N TRP A 123 -5.86 13.84 -22.07
CA TRP A 123 -6.76 12.77 -22.48
C TRP A 123 -6.14 11.38 -22.29
N LEU A 124 -4.81 11.26 -22.44
CA LEU A 124 -4.07 10.00 -22.29
C LEU A 124 -4.07 9.45 -20.83
N LEU A 125 -4.48 10.25 -19.85
CA LEU A 125 -4.60 9.80 -18.45
C LEU A 125 -5.71 8.76 -18.26
N TYR A 126 -6.87 8.96 -18.90
CA TYR A 126 -8.01 8.05 -18.79
C TYR A 126 -7.71 6.63 -19.31
N PRO A 127 -7.17 6.43 -20.54
CA PRO A 127 -6.83 5.09 -21.03
C PRO A 127 -5.68 4.45 -20.25
N ALA A 128 -4.78 5.24 -19.67
CA ALA A 128 -3.76 4.70 -18.78
C ALA A 128 -4.41 4.10 -17.52
N ILE A 129 -5.29 4.85 -16.84
CA ILE A 129 -5.97 4.35 -15.64
C ILE A 129 -6.83 3.13 -15.93
N THR A 130 -7.58 3.11 -17.03
CA THR A 130 -8.37 1.92 -17.40
C THR A 130 -7.48 0.70 -17.64
N LEU A 131 -6.31 0.88 -18.26
CA LEU A 131 -5.33 -0.20 -18.42
C LEU A 131 -4.78 -0.68 -17.06
N ALA A 132 -4.63 0.21 -16.07
CA ALA A 132 -4.27 -0.18 -14.70
C ALA A 132 -5.31 -1.12 -14.09
N PHE A 133 -6.60 -0.74 -14.19
CA PHE A 133 -7.71 -1.56 -13.72
C PHE A 133 -7.81 -2.89 -14.46
N ILE A 134 -7.58 -2.91 -15.77
CA ILE A 134 -7.52 -4.15 -16.56
C ILE A 134 -6.37 -5.04 -16.06
N GLY A 135 -5.18 -4.49 -15.81
CA GLY A 135 -4.05 -5.24 -15.28
C GLY A 135 -4.39 -5.89 -13.94
N VAL A 136 -4.98 -5.13 -13.01
CA VAL A 136 -5.43 -5.68 -11.73
C VAL A 136 -6.51 -6.74 -11.91
N ALA A 137 -7.53 -6.48 -12.73
CA ALA A 137 -8.59 -7.45 -13.01
C ALA A 137 -8.01 -8.74 -13.61
N TRP A 138 -7.05 -8.65 -14.53
CA TRP A 138 -6.35 -9.79 -15.12
C TRP A 138 -5.59 -10.62 -14.09
N THR A 139 -4.98 -9.94 -13.12
CA THR A 139 -4.21 -10.60 -12.05
C THR A 139 -5.14 -11.29 -11.04
N VAL A 140 -6.27 -10.67 -10.71
CA VAL A 140 -7.22 -11.13 -9.68
C VAL A 140 -8.23 -12.15 -10.23
N SER A 141 -8.48 -12.17 -11.55
CA SER A 141 -9.44 -13.08 -12.20
C SER A 141 -8.90 -14.49 -12.45
N GLY A 142 -7.86 -14.93 -11.73
CA GLY A 142 -7.37 -16.32 -11.77
C GLY A 142 -8.41 -17.36 -11.30
N ASP A 143 -7.98 -18.61 -11.11
CA ASP A 143 -8.83 -19.82 -10.96
C ASP A 143 -9.89 -19.82 -9.84
N ASN A 144 -9.98 -18.79 -9.00
CA ASN A 144 -11.02 -18.67 -7.97
C ASN A 144 -11.62 -17.26 -7.95
N GLY A 145 -12.64 -17.06 -8.80
CA GLY A 145 -13.37 -15.81 -8.91
C GLY A 145 -13.98 -15.29 -7.60
N LEU A 146 -14.01 -13.95 -7.51
CA LEU A 146 -14.77 -12.97 -6.71
C LEU A 146 -15.81 -13.40 -5.64
N SER A 147 -15.68 -14.55 -4.99
CA SER A 147 -16.63 -15.10 -4.01
C SER A 147 -16.29 -14.80 -2.54
N LEU A 148 -15.58 -13.69 -2.29
CA LEU A 148 -15.17 -13.29 -0.93
C LEU A 148 -16.37 -12.99 -0.01
N TRP A 149 -17.47 -12.47 -0.56
CA TRP A 149 -18.66 -12.07 0.22
C TRP A 149 -19.48 -13.24 0.75
N VAL A 150 -19.55 -14.36 0.01
CA VAL A 150 -20.30 -15.56 0.44
C VAL A 150 -19.55 -16.30 1.56
N LYS A 151 -18.21 -16.27 1.53
CA LYS A 151 -17.38 -16.88 2.58
C LYS A 151 -17.45 -16.10 3.88
N TYR A 152 -17.51 -14.76 3.83
CA TYR A 152 -17.67 -13.90 5.01
C TYR A 152 -18.92 -14.26 5.84
N ALA A 153 -20.04 -14.61 5.19
CA ALA A 153 -21.26 -14.99 5.88
C ALA A 153 -21.23 -16.42 6.46
N ALA A 154 -20.26 -17.25 6.05
CA ALA A 154 -20.24 -18.68 6.34
C ALA A 154 -19.00 -19.15 7.13
N SER A 155 -18.02 -18.29 7.40
CA SER A 155 -16.81 -18.67 8.13
C SER A 155 -16.96 -18.50 9.63
N ASP A 156 -16.79 -19.59 10.37
CA ASP A 156 -16.56 -19.54 11.81
C ASP A 156 -15.17 -18.95 12.08
N GLU A 157 -15.11 -17.85 12.84
CA GLU A 157 -13.84 -17.23 13.21
C GLU A 157 -13.11 -18.10 14.25
N PRO A 158 -11.86 -18.51 14.00
CA PRO A 158 -11.10 -19.28 14.95
C PRO A 158 -10.80 -18.45 16.20
N ALA A 159 -10.85 -19.09 17.37
CA ALA A 159 -10.45 -18.44 18.62
C ALA A 159 -8.99 -17.99 18.56
N ILE A 160 -8.72 -16.78 19.03
CA ILE A 160 -7.36 -16.22 19.07
C ILE A 160 -6.51 -17.11 19.99
N SER A 161 -5.52 -17.79 19.40
CA SER A 161 -4.53 -18.56 20.13
C SER A 161 -3.18 -17.85 20.08
N PHE A 162 -2.55 -17.67 21.23
CA PHE A 162 -1.25 -17.02 21.31
C PHE A 162 -0.15 -18.08 21.18
N SER A 163 0.63 -17.96 20.11
CA SER A 163 1.82 -18.80 19.87
C SER A 163 3.05 -17.91 19.73
N TRP A 164 4.22 -18.39 20.16
CA TRP A 164 5.47 -17.63 20.04
C TRP A 164 5.80 -17.25 18.60
N GLN A 165 5.45 -18.10 17.64
CA GLN A 165 5.59 -17.82 16.21
C GLN A 165 4.61 -16.75 15.73
N GLY A 166 3.34 -16.81 16.15
CA GLY A 166 2.37 -15.75 15.86
C GLY A 166 2.83 -14.40 16.43
N LEU A 167 3.31 -14.37 17.68
CA LEU A 167 3.81 -13.14 18.30
C LEU A 167 5.01 -12.55 17.53
N SER A 168 5.91 -13.39 17.01
CA SER A 168 7.05 -12.88 16.23
C SER A 168 6.61 -12.31 14.87
N TYR A 169 5.63 -12.92 14.21
CA TYR A 169 5.00 -12.37 13.00
C TYR A 169 4.26 -11.06 13.29
N LEU A 170 3.54 -10.99 14.40
CA LEU A 170 2.85 -9.77 14.82
C LEU A 170 3.83 -8.65 15.11
N ALA A 171 4.92 -8.93 15.84
CA ALA A 171 5.93 -7.93 16.16
C ALA A 171 6.65 -7.41 14.91
N SER A 172 7.03 -8.29 13.98
CA SER A 172 7.69 -7.88 12.73
C SER A 172 6.76 -7.09 11.82
N ALA A 173 5.52 -7.57 11.62
CA ALA A 173 4.51 -6.86 10.84
C ALA A 173 4.17 -5.50 11.46
N ALA A 174 4.05 -5.43 12.79
CA ALA A 174 3.73 -4.20 13.48
C ALA A 174 4.85 -3.16 13.36
N PHE A 175 6.11 -3.61 13.42
CA PHE A 175 7.29 -2.77 13.18
C PHE A 175 7.32 -2.23 11.74
N LEU A 176 7.08 -3.09 10.74
CA LEU A 176 7.04 -2.68 9.33
C LEU A 176 5.92 -1.67 9.08
N MET A 177 4.74 -1.90 9.65
CA MET A 177 3.58 -1.02 9.54
C MET A 177 3.84 0.35 10.17
N ALA A 178 4.27 0.37 11.44
CA ALA A 178 4.57 1.58 12.18
C ALA A 178 5.73 2.36 11.54
N GLY A 179 6.80 1.65 11.18
CA GLY A 179 7.97 2.22 10.51
C GLY A 179 7.62 2.79 9.14
N GLY A 180 6.82 2.09 8.35
CA GLY A 180 6.39 2.53 7.01
C GLY A 180 5.64 3.85 7.08
N TYR A 181 4.61 3.93 7.92
CA TYR A 181 3.83 5.16 8.09
C TYR A 181 4.65 6.30 8.72
N GLY A 182 5.45 6.02 9.75
CA GLY A 182 6.29 7.03 10.40
C GLY A 182 7.33 7.63 9.45
N LEU A 183 8.07 6.77 8.73
CA LEU A 183 9.08 7.19 7.77
C LEU A 183 8.48 7.93 6.58
N TRP A 184 7.31 7.49 6.09
CA TRP A 184 6.62 8.16 5.00
C TRP A 184 6.16 9.57 5.38
N ASN A 185 5.65 9.74 6.60
CA ASN A 185 5.25 11.06 7.10
C ASN A 185 6.45 12.03 7.13
N ILE A 186 7.62 11.54 7.58
CA ILE A 186 8.87 12.31 7.54
C ILE A 186 9.30 12.62 6.10
N ALA A 187 9.15 11.66 5.18
CA ALA A 187 9.53 11.81 3.78
C ALA A 187 8.67 12.87 3.06
N ILE A 188 7.37 12.96 3.35
CA ILE A 188 6.47 13.95 2.74
C ILE A 188 6.90 15.39 3.07
N VAL A 189 7.43 15.63 4.27
CA VAL A 189 7.77 16.99 4.73
C VAL A 189 8.91 17.62 3.93
N GLY A 190 9.89 16.83 3.49
CA GLY A 190 11.12 17.37 2.89
C GLY A 190 11.81 16.52 1.84
N GLY A 191 11.23 15.38 1.47
CA GLY A 191 11.77 14.46 0.47
C GLY A 191 11.49 14.89 -0.96
N ASN A 192 12.19 14.28 -1.91
CA ASN A 192 11.88 14.46 -3.32
C ASN A 192 10.61 13.64 -3.67
N MET A 193 9.45 14.27 -3.57
CA MET A 193 8.15 13.63 -3.82
C MET A 193 7.99 13.11 -5.25
N VAL A 194 8.65 13.72 -6.24
CA VAL A 194 8.62 13.22 -7.62
C VAL A 194 9.34 11.88 -7.71
N PHE A 195 10.54 11.79 -7.14
CA PHE A 195 11.30 10.55 -7.09
C PHE A 195 10.58 9.46 -6.29
N LEU A 196 10.05 9.80 -5.11
CA LEU A 196 9.30 8.86 -4.27
C LEU A 196 8.04 8.34 -4.97
N ALA A 197 7.28 9.21 -5.64
CA ALA A 197 6.14 8.79 -6.45
C ALA A 197 6.56 7.84 -7.58
N THR A 198 7.66 8.13 -8.28
CA THR A 198 8.20 7.21 -9.29
C THR A 198 8.61 5.87 -8.70
N LEU A 199 9.26 5.87 -7.53
CA LEU A 199 9.69 4.65 -6.86
C LEU A 199 8.50 3.80 -6.39
N SER A 200 7.42 4.44 -5.93
CA SER A 200 6.17 3.75 -5.55
C SER A 200 5.52 2.96 -6.68
N TYR A 201 5.82 3.29 -7.94
CA TYR A 201 5.32 2.50 -9.08
C TYR A 201 6.00 1.14 -9.21
N PHE A 202 7.17 0.96 -8.59
CA PHE A 202 7.88 -0.32 -8.53
C PHE A 202 7.50 -1.15 -7.30
N THR A 203 6.66 -0.62 -6.40
CA THR A 203 6.17 -1.36 -5.22
C THR A 203 5.51 -2.70 -5.57
N PRO A 204 4.71 -2.86 -6.65
CA PRO A 204 4.18 -4.16 -7.05
C PRO A 204 5.28 -5.21 -7.27
N ILE A 205 6.39 -4.82 -7.89
CA ILE A 205 7.51 -5.71 -8.20
C ILE A 205 8.24 -6.09 -6.91
N PHE A 206 8.58 -5.12 -6.07
CA PHE A 206 9.25 -5.40 -4.80
C PHE A 206 8.39 -6.26 -3.89
N SER A 207 7.10 -5.95 -3.79
CA SER A 207 6.19 -6.74 -2.99
C SER A 207 6.00 -8.15 -3.52
N ALA A 208 5.86 -8.33 -4.84
CA ALA A 208 5.79 -9.67 -5.43
C ALA A 208 7.02 -10.52 -5.08
N LEU A 209 8.22 -9.92 -5.17
CA LEU A 209 9.47 -10.59 -4.81
C LEU A 209 9.52 -10.95 -3.31
N PHE A 210 9.27 -9.99 -2.42
CA PHE A 210 9.28 -10.26 -0.98
C PHE A 210 8.19 -11.26 -0.59
N SER A 211 6.99 -11.14 -1.15
CA SER A 211 5.89 -12.05 -0.87
C SER A 211 6.20 -13.47 -1.34
N SER A 212 6.79 -13.65 -2.52
CA SER A 212 7.24 -14.95 -3.01
C SER A 212 8.27 -15.59 -2.07
N ILE A 213 9.23 -14.80 -1.58
CA ILE A 213 10.27 -15.26 -0.64
C ILE A 213 9.68 -15.58 0.74
N LEU A 214 8.90 -14.67 1.34
CA LEU A 214 8.36 -14.83 2.69
C LEU A 214 7.31 -15.93 2.78
N LEU A 215 6.44 -16.05 1.76
CA LEU A 215 5.35 -17.01 1.75
C LEU A 215 5.75 -18.36 1.12
N GLY A 216 6.90 -18.41 0.44
CA GLY A 216 7.43 -19.61 -0.21
C GLY A 216 6.64 -20.06 -1.44
N VAL A 217 6.06 -19.12 -2.18
CA VAL A 217 5.13 -19.40 -3.28
C VAL A 217 5.70 -18.92 -4.61
N ALA A 218 5.71 -19.81 -5.62
CA ALA A 218 5.98 -19.45 -7.00
C ALA A 218 4.75 -18.77 -7.62
N LEU A 219 4.93 -17.56 -8.13
CA LEU A 219 3.86 -16.76 -8.72
C LEU A 219 3.65 -17.14 -10.20
N SER A 220 2.39 -17.11 -10.63
CA SER A 220 1.99 -17.47 -11.99
C SER A 220 2.52 -16.49 -13.05
N GLN A 221 2.58 -16.92 -14.30
CA GLN A 221 2.97 -16.04 -15.41
C GLN A 221 1.94 -14.92 -15.62
N SER A 222 0.65 -15.19 -15.44
CA SER A 222 -0.42 -14.17 -15.50
C SER A 222 -0.23 -13.10 -14.43
N PHE A 223 0.23 -13.48 -13.24
CA PHE A 223 0.54 -12.53 -12.18
C PHE A 223 1.66 -11.56 -12.59
N TRP A 224 2.77 -12.07 -13.13
CA TRP A 224 3.89 -11.24 -13.58
C TRP A 224 3.51 -10.31 -14.73
N GLN A 225 2.65 -10.76 -15.65
CA GLN A 225 2.07 -9.90 -16.69
C GLN A 225 1.25 -8.76 -16.08
N GLY A 226 0.41 -9.05 -15.09
CA GLY A 226 -0.36 -8.04 -14.35
C GLY A 226 0.53 -7.02 -13.64
N VAL A 227 1.55 -7.46 -12.92
CA VAL A 227 2.56 -6.60 -12.27
C VAL A 227 3.26 -5.70 -13.30
N ALA A 228 3.68 -6.25 -14.44
CA ALA A 228 4.31 -5.48 -15.50
C ALA A 228 3.36 -4.42 -16.08
N MET A 229 2.09 -4.78 -16.33
CA MET A 229 1.07 -3.86 -16.84
C MET A 229 0.83 -2.70 -15.85
N VAL A 230 0.62 -2.99 -14.57
CA VAL A 230 0.38 -1.97 -13.53
C VAL A 230 1.60 -1.03 -13.39
N THR A 231 2.81 -1.58 -13.42
CA THR A 231 4.05 -0.79 -13.34
C THR A 231 4.20 0.13 -14.57
N LEU A 232 4.04 -0.41 -15.78
CA LEU A 232 4.16 0.35 -17.03
C LEU A 232 3.12 1.47 -17.11
N VAL A 233 1.88 1.18 -16.74
CA VAL A 233 0.80 2.17 -16.70
C VAL A 233 1.10 3.29 -15.72
N SER A 234 1.60 2.96 -14.54
CA SER A 234 1.90 3.96 -13.51
C SER A 234 3.06 4.89 -13.96
N LEU A 235 4.05 4.34 -14.67
CA LEU A 235 5.10 5.13 -15.33
C LEU A 235 4.54 6.02 -16.45
N LEU A 236 3.58 5.53 -17.24
CA LEU A 236 2.90 6.32 -18.27
C LEU A 236 2.10 7.48 -17.66
N CYS A 237 1.34 7.25 -16.57
CA CYS A 237 0.62 8.30 -15.84
C CYS A 237 1.59 9.41 -15.43
N TRP A 238 2.73 9.06 -14.82
CA TRP A 238 3.75 10.03 -14.46
C TRP A 238 4.35 10.76 -15.65
N TRP A 239 4.66 10.05 -16.74
CA TRP A 239 5.24 10.67 -17.93
C TRP A 239 4.29 11.67 -18.58
N VAL A 240 2.98 11.39 -18.51
CA VAL A 240 1.91 12.25 -19.02
C VAL A 240 1.68 13.47 -18.14
N THR A 241 1.80 13.34 -16.82
CA THR A 241 1.52 14.42 -15.86
C THR A 241 2.76 15.18 -15.41
N ARG A 242 3.97 14.77 -15.80
CA ARG A 242 5.18 15.53 -15.45
C ARG A 242 5.12 16.92 -16.08
N GLU A 243 5.24 17.95 -15.26
CA GLU A 243 5.40 19.30 -15.75
C GLU A 243 6.77 19.41 -16.43
N ARG A 244 6.81 19.86 -17.68
CA ARG A 244 8.08 20.23 -18.30
C ARG A 244 8.56 21.50 -17.58
N SER A 245 9.72 21.42 -16.94
CA SER A 245 10.38 22.56 -16.31
C SER A 245 10.33 23.78 -17.25
N PRO A 246 9.97 24.98 -16.77
CA PRO A 246 9.98 26.16 -17.62
C PRO A 246 11.40 26.31 -18.18
N LYS A 247 11.52 26.20 -19.51
CA LYS A 247 12.76 26.47 -20.22
C LYS A 247 13.11 27.92 -19.90
N ASN A 248 14.24 28.14 -19.23
CA ASN A 248 14.73 29.47 -18.83
C ASN A 248 14.46 30.51 -19.93
N MET A 249 13.51 31.40 -19.67
CA MET A 249 13.33 32.64 -20.42
C MET A 249 14.37 33.62 -19.90
N HIS A 250 15.62 33.43 -20.32
CA HIS A 250 16.62 34.48 -20.31
C HIS A 250 16.80 34.95 -21.75
N ASN A 251 16.01 35.97 -22.10
CA ASN A 251 16.45 37.00 -23.03
C ASN A 251 17.49 37.87 -22.32
#